data_AF-A0A1I7K9B1-F1
#
_entry.id   AF-A0A1I7K9B1-F1
#
_cell.length_a   1.000
_cell.length_b   1.000
_cell.length_c   1.000
_cell.angle_alpha   90.00
_cell.angle_beta   90.00
_cell.angle_gamma   90.00
#
_symmetry.space_group_name_H-M   'P 1'
#
loop_
_entity.id
_entity.type
_entity.pdbx_description
1 polymer ?
#
loop_
_entity_poly.entity_id
_entity_poly.type
_entity_poly.pdbx_seq_one_letter_code
_entity_poly.pdbx_strand_id
1 'polypeptide(L)'
;MTTLAELARIRTELGLAPVGGVLWLGVGFLPPKQNAIAIDPANLPTALECRAVAGLDVVLLFPGDLTRYGALRTLSDRLYQARPRRLLLVDSDHKRTAFLRLAKS
;
A
#
# COMPACT_ATOMS: atom_id res chain seq x y z
N MET A 1 -13.23 3.60 8.40
CA MET A 1 -12.39 3.28 7.23
C MET A 1 -11.42 4.43 7.07
N THR A 2 -10.12 4.15 7.01
CA THR A 2 -9.10 5.18 6.82
C THR A 2 -8.56 5.02 5.40
N THR A 3 -8.60 6.06 4.56
CA THR A 3 -8.05 6.00 3.19
C THR A 3 -6.56 6.38 3.19
N LEU A 4 -5.84 6.12 2.09
CA LEU A 4 -4.47 6.65 1.96
C LEU A 4 -4.44 8.18 1.99
N ALA A 5 -5.48 8.84 1.47
CA ALA A 5 -5.63 10.29 1.55
C ALA A 5 -5.74 10.78 2.99
N GLU A 6 -6.56 10.09 3.78
CA GLU A 6 -6.74 10.42 5.20
C GLU A 6 -5.45 10.14 6.00
N LEU A 7 -4.75 9.04 5.72
CA LEU A 7 -3.45 8.77 6.31
C LEU A 7 -2.42 9.84 5.91
N ALA A 8 -2.40 10.27 4.64
CA ALA A 8 -1.53 11.35 4.18
C ALA A 8 -1.77 12.63 4.98
N ARG A 9 -3.05 12.99 5.18
CA ARG A 9 -3.47 14.14 5.99
C ARG A 9 -2.99 14.02 7.43
N ILE A 10 -3.28 12.92 8.11
CA ILE A 10 -2.87 12.68 9.50
C ILE A 10 -1.35 12.76 9.66
N ARG A 11 -0.60 12.14 8.76
CA ARG A 11 0.87 12.16 8.79
C ARG A 11 1.43 13.57 8.59
N THR A 12 0.80 14.36 7.71
CA THR A 12 1.25 15.72 7.39
C THR A 12 0.90 16.70 8.48
N GLU A 13 -0.32 16.65 9.00
CA GLU A 13 -0.84 17.63 9.97
C GLU A 13 -0.43 17.30 11.41
N LEU A 14 -0.40 16.02 11.77
CA LEU A 14 -0.19 15.58 13.16
C LEU A 14 1.17 14.91 13.38
N GLY A 15 1.92 14.61 12.31
CA GLY A 15 3.20 13.91 12.40
C GLY A 15 3.09 12.46 12.91
N LEU A 16 1.87 11.91 13.01
CA LEU A 16 1.62 10.59 13.57
C LEU A 16 1.81 9.49 12.52
N ALA A 17 2.48 8.40 12.90
CA ALA A 17 2.64 7.22 12.05
C ALA A 17 1.82 6.03 12.59
N PRO A 18 1.42 5.07 11.75
CA PRO A 18 0.76 3.84 12.21
C PRO A 18 1.60 3.11 13.26
N VAL A 19 0.92 2.62 14.31
CA VAL A 19 1.57 1.84 15.37
C VAL A 19 2.23 0.60 14.77
N GLY A 20 3.51 0.38 15.12
CA GLY A 20 4.32 -0.73 14.59
C GLY A 20 4.95 -0.47 13.22
N GLY A 21 4.66 0.66 12.56
CA GLY A 21 5.28 1.05 11.29
C GLY A 21 4.90 0.18 10.09
N VAL A 22 3.91 -0.69 10.24
CA VAL A 22 3.40 -1.58 9.17
C VAL A 22 2.04 -1.09 8.69
N LEU A 23 1.87 -1.01 7.37
CA LEU A 23 0.61 -0.67 6.71
C LEU A 23 0.16 -1.82 5.80
N TRP A 24 -1.07 -2.27 5.98
CA TRP A 24 -1.68 -3.30 5.14
C TRP A 24 -2.59 -2.64 4.10
N LEU A 25 -2.37 -2.95 2.84
CA LEU A 25 -3.20 -2.49 1.72
C LEU A 25 -3.87 -3.70 1.06
N GLY A 26 -5.17 -3.65 0.82
CA GLY A 26 -5.88 -4.69 0.07
C GLY A 26 -6.54 -4.13 -1.17
N VAL A 27 -6.31 -4.73 -2.34
CA VAL A 27 -6.95 -4.31 -3.60
C VAL A 27 -8.30 -5.01 -3.72
N GLY A 28 -9.39 -4.23 -3.70
CA GLY A 28 -10.77 -4.73 -3.80
C GLY A 28 -11.32 -5.31 -2.50
N PHE A 29 -10.55 -5.30 -1.41
CA PHE A 29 -10.99 -5.78 -0.10
C PHE A 29 -10.22 -5.11 1.05
N LEU A 30 -10.75 -5.23 2.27
CA LEU A 30 -10.07 -4.78 3.48
C LEU A 30 -9.32 -5.95 4.14
N PRO A 31 -7.98 -5.88 4.28
CA PRO A 31 -7.22 -6.92 4.98
C PRO A 31 -7.66 -7.06 6.46
N PRO A 32 -7.72 -8.28 7.03
CA PRO A 32 -8.09 -8.51 8.42
C PRO A 32 -6.90 -8.25 9.37
N LYS A 33 -6.35 -7.04 9.32
CA LYS A 33 -5.18 -6.60 10.10
C LYS A 33 -5.41 -5.21 10.68
N GLN A 34 -4.69 -4.89 11.75
CA GLN A 34 -4.65 -3.51 12.25
C GLN A 34 -3.91 -2.62 11.24
N ASN A 35 -4.30 -1.34 11.15
CA ASN A 35 -3.77 -0.37 10.17
C ASN A 35 -3.91 -0.88 8.73
N ALA A 36 -5.11 -1.34 8.37
CA ALA A 36 -5.45 -1.81 7.04
C ALA A 36 -6.27 -0.79 6.26
N ILE A 37 -5.99 -0.66 4.96
CA ILE A 37 -6.69 0.22 4.03
C ILE A 37 -7.13 -0.62 2.82
N ALA A 38 -8.41 -0.51 2.47
CA ALA A 38 -8.93 -1.05 1.23
C ALA A 38 -8.67 -0.05 0.09
N ILE A 39 -8.20 -0.55 -1.04
CA ILE A 39 -7.95 0.19 -2.27
C ILE A 39 -8.96 -0.27 -3.31
N ASP A 40 -9.73 0.66 -3.85
CA ASP A 40 -10.60 0.40 -4.99
C ASP A 40 -9.74 0.25 -6.26
N PRO A 41 -9.77 -0.91 -6.95
CA PRO A 41 -9.03 -1.10 -8.20
C PRO A 41 -9.52 -0.19 -9.34
N ALA A 42 -10.75 0.34 -9.28
CA ALA A 42 -11.27 1.29 -10.27
C ALA A 42 -10.81 2.73 -10.00
N ASN A 43 -10.45 3.05 -8.76
CA ASN A 43 -10.03 4.38 -8.34
C ASN A 43 -8.72 4.31 -7.53
N LEU A 44 -7.62 4.10 -8.25
CA LEU A 44 -6.31 3.95 -7.62
C LEU A 44 -5.86 5.26 -6.96
N PRO A 45 -5.25 5.18 -5.76
CA PRO A 45 -4.69 6.34 -5.08
C PRO A 45 -3.66 7.05 -5.96
N THR A 46 -3.69 8.36 -5.94
CA THR A 46 -2.74 9.24 -6.59
C THR A 46 -1.34 9.09 -6.01
N ALA A 47 -0.32 9.55 -6.74
CA ALA A 47 1.05 9.56 -6.24
C ALA A 47 1.20 10.42 -4.96
N LEU A 48 0.40 11.47 -4.81
CA LEU A 48 0.40 12.33 -3.62
C LEU A 48 -0.12 11.57 -2.40
N GLU A 49 -1.26 10.88 -2.53
CA GLU A 49 -1.83 10.06 -1.45
C GLU A 49 -0.90 8.90 -1.07
N CYS A 50 -0.21 8.32 -2.05
CA CYS A 50 0.75 7.25 -1.80
C CYS A 50 1.94 7.70 -0.93
N ARG A 51 2.27 9.00 -0.85
CA ARG A 51 3.34 9.50 0.05
C ARG A 51 3.08 9.17 1.53
N ALA A 52 1.83 8.88 1.88
CA ALA A 52 1.44 8.39 3.20
C ALA A 52 2.16 7.12 3.63
N VAL A 53 2.83 6.40 2.71
CA VAL A 53 3.57 5.17 3.03
C VAL A 53 5.08 5.38 3.24
N ALA A 54 5.59 6.60 3.08
CA ALA A 54 7.01 6.90 3.20
C ALA A 54 7.59 6.44 4.55
N GLY A 55 8.67 5.66 4.51
CA GLY A 55 9.31 5.10 5.70
C GLY A 55 8.55 3.98 6.43
N LEU A 56 7.39 3.52 5.92
CA LEU A 56 6.64 2.39 6.48
C LEU A 56 7.01 1.07 5.81
N ASP A 57 6.78 -0.04 6.51
CA ASP A 57 6.74 -1.37 5.90
C ASP A 57 5.35 -1.60 5.32
N VAL A 58 5.24 -1.75 4.00
CA VAL A 58 3.96 -1.86 3.29
C VAL A 58 3.76 -3.29 2.81
N VAL A 59 2.59 -3.85 3.11
CA VAL A 59 2.14 -5.13 2.55
C VAL A 59 0.92 -4.87 1.66
N LEU A 60 1.08 -5.06 0.35
CA LEU A 60 0.00 -4.97 -0.63
C LEU A 60 -0.51 -6.37 -0.96
N LEU A 61 -1.73 -6.66 -0.52
CA LEU A 61 -2.47 -7.87 -0.84
C LEU A 61 -3.39 -7.61 -2.02
N PHE A 62 -3.44 -8.53 -2.98
CA PHE A 62 -4.33 -8.45 -4.12
C PHE A 62 -4.79 -9.85 -4.56
N PRO A 63 -6.04 -10.00 -5.02
CA PRO A 63 -6.51 -11.21 -5.69
C PRO A 63 -5.95 -11.25 -7.12
N GLY A 64 -5.02 -12.17 -7.40
CA GLY A 64 -4.35 -12.30 -8.70
C GLY A 64 -5.32 -12.53 -9.86
N ASP A 65 -6.42 -13.26 -9.65
CA ASP A 65 -7.37 -13.58 -10.72
C ASP A 65 -8.28 -12.39 -11.08
N LEU A 66 -8.48 -11.46 -10.14
CA LEU A 66 -9.39 -10.32 -10.29
C LEU A 66 -8.65 -9.01 -10.57
N THR A 67 -7.38 -8.92 -10.20
CA THR A 67 -6.61 -7.68 -10.29
C THR A 67 -5.98 -7.54 -11.66
N ARG A 68 -6.41 -6.50 -12.41
CA ARG A 68 -5.78 -6.16 -13.69
C ARG A 68 -4.31 -5.78 -13.49
N TYR A 69 -3.41 -6.40 -14.26
CA TYR A 69 -1.98 -6.14 -14.19
C TYR A 69 -1.62 -4.66 -14.32
N GLY A 70 -2.27 -3.92 -15.21
CA GLY A 70 -2.03 -2.47 -15.37
C GLY A 70 -2.28 -1.68 -14.09
N ALA A 71 -3.38 -1.98 -13.39
CA ALA A 71 -3.72 -1.33 -12.13
C ALA A 71 -2.74 -1.71 -11.02
N LEU A 72 -2.38 -3.00 -10.90
CA LEU A 72 -1.39 -3.48 -9.94
C LEU A 72 -0.02 -2.82 -10.17
N ARG A 73 0.44 -2.75 -11.42
CA ARG A 73 1.70 -2.11 -11.81
C ARG A 73 1.68 -0.63 -11.42
N THR A 74 0.64 0.11 -11.82
CA THR A 74 0.52 1.53 -11.50
C THR A 74 0.52 1.80 -10.00
N LEU A 75 -0.23 1.02 -9.23
CA LEU A 75 -0.25 1.15 -7.76
C LEU A 75 1.12 0.82 -7.15
N SER A 76 1.73 -0.29 -7.57
CA SER A 76 3.04 -0.72 -7.08
C SER A 76 4.13 0.32 -7.37
N ASP A 77 4.13 0.90 -8.57
CA ASP A 77 5.07 1.96 -8.97
C ASP A 77 4.90 3.21 -8.10
N ARG A 78 3.66 3.66 -7.87
CA ARG A 78 3.37 4.83 -7.02
C ARG A 78 3.79 4.61 -5.56
N LEU A 79 3.49 3.43 -5.01
CA LEU A 79 3.90 3.04 -3.66
C LEU A 79 5.43 2.96 -3.57
N TYR A 80 6.11 2.39 -4.55
CA TYR A 80 7.57 2.31 -4.59
C TYR A 80 8.22 3.70 -4.61
N GLN A 81 7.71 4.61 -5.45
CA GLN A 81 8.17 5.99 -5.55
C GLN A 81 7.98 6.78 -4.25
N ALA A 82 6.97 6.45 -3.45
CA ALA A 82 6.75 7.05 -2.14
C ALA A 82 7.80 6.67 -1.08
N ARG A 83 8.79 5.84 -1.43
CA ARG A 83 9.91 5.43 -0.57
C ARG A 83 9.48 4.76 0.75
N PRO A 84 8.66 3.70 0.74
CA PRO A 84 8.44 2.88 1.92
C PRO A 84 9.73 2.21 2.37
N ARG A 85 9.88 1.87 3.64
CA ARG A 85 11.03 1.10 4.12
C ARG A 85 11.09 -0.28 3.44
N ARG A 86 9.95 -0.92 3.24
CA ARG A 86 9.77 -2.19 2.52
C ARG A 86 8.45 -2.19 1.76
N LEU A 87 8.41 -2.82 0.60
CA LEU A 87 7.17 -3.08 -0.15
C LEU A 87 7.07 -4.57 -0.49
N LEU A 88 6.11 -5.25 0.12
CA LEU A 88 5.79 -6.66 -0.13
C LEU A 88 4.50 -6.74 -0.94
N LEU A 89 4.55 -7.42 -2.08
CA LEU A 89 3.39 -7.74 -2.91
C LEU A 89 2.98 -9.18 -2.64
N VAL A 90 1.72 -9.42 -2.30
CA VAL A 90 1.18 -10.73 -1.97
C VAL A 90 -0.04 -11.01 -2.84
N ASP A 91 0.07 -12.01 -3.71
CA ASP A 91 -1.04 -12.56 -4.47
C ASP A 91 -1.79 -13.58 -3.59
N SER A 92 -3.04 -13.27 -3.24
CA SER A 92 -3.84 -14.12 -2.34
C SER A 92 -4.30 -15.42 -2.99
N ASP A 93 -4.44 -15.44 -4.32
CA ASP A 93 -5.06 -16.55 -5.05
C ASP A 93 -3.98 -17.58 -5.39
N HIS A 94 -2.81 -17.11 -5.82
CA HIS A 94 -1.70 -17.96 -6.25
C HIS A 94 -0.65 -18.19 -5.16
N LYS A 95 -0.84 -17.66 -3.94
CA LYS A 95 0.12 -17.69 -2.82
C LYS A 95 1.54 -17.24 -3.23
N ARG A 96 1.63 -16.31 -4.18
CA ARG A 96 2.90 -15.76 -4.67
C ARG A 96 3.26 -14.50 -3.89
N THR A 97 4.53 -14.34 -3.56
CA THR A 97 5.07 -13.16 -2.90
C THR A 97 6.23 -12.58 -3.66
N ALA A 98 6.20 -11.26 -3.89
CA ALA A 98 7.31 -10.52 -4.45
C ALA A 98 7.77 -9.44 -3.47
N PHE A 99 9.07 -9.36 -3.22
CA PHE A 99 9.66 -8.43 -2.28
C PHE A 99 10.48 -7.37 -3.02
N LEU A 100 10.09 -6.10 -2.86
CA LEU A 100 10.81 -4.96 -3.40
C LEU A 100 11.56 -4.29 -2.25
N ARG A 101 12.86 -4.60 -2.17
CA ARG A 101 13.77 -3.91 -1.26
C ARG A 101 14.17 -2.60 -1.91
N LEU A 102 13.86 -1.47 -1.27
CA LEU A 102 14.42 -0.20 -1.75
C LEU A 102 15.94 -0.23 -1.61
N ALA A 103 16.63 0.31 -2.62
CA ALA A 103 18.07 0.56 -2.54
C ALA A 103 18.34 1.40 -1.28
N LYS A 104 19.39 1.05 -0.52
CA LYS A 104 19.82 1.84 0.63
C LYS A 104 20.13 3.26 0.15
N SER A 105 19.50 4.26 0.78
CA SER A 105 19.90 5.66 0.69
C SER A 105 21.30 5.86 1.25
#